data_AF-A0A7L0X3I2-F1
#
_entry.id   AF-A0A7L0X3I2-F1
#
_cell.length_a   1.000
_cell.length_b   1.000
_cell.length_c   1.000
_cell.angle_alpha   90.00
_cell.angle_beta   90.00
_cell.angle_gamma   90.00
#
_symmetry.space_group_name_H-M   'P 1'
#
loop_
_entity.id
_entity.type
_entity.pdbx_description
1 polymer ?
#
loop_
_entity_poly.entity_id
_entity_poly.type
_entity_poly.pdbx_seq_one_letter_code
_entity_poly.pdbx_strand_id
1 'polypeptide(L)'
;QHEVGKPLRNCYSLPGLDFTYGMYVHKRDGGVAEAIGHWDSVKPRKTRNKEKIMPRDFLTMNRGAVDAGCTTAREFGLYYKFMDIRCKDENRFLTGWVSKIPADMTFGRPARPSTPIYDIIQHRYKEMWMERQRARTKLQIIEKKKLDQVRGNRTTYLRTHKPPPKEESFWHPARFEKVEPHLSTFPDTETREKALSA
;
A
#
# COMPACT_ATOMS: atom_id res chain seq x y z
N GLN A 1 18.04 -61.07 16.13
CA GLN A 1 18.20 -61.85 14.88
C GLN A 1 16.99 -61.57 14.01
N HIS A 2 17.18 -61.32 12.71
CA HIS A 2 16.08 -61.04 11.79
C HIS A 2 15.60 -62.36 11.18
N GLU A 3 14.33 -62.70 11.39
CA GLU A 3 13.70 -63.90 10.80
C GLU A 3 13.34 -63.62 9.34
N VAL A 4 13.62 -64.56 8.43
CA VAL A 4 13.31 -64.40 7.00
C VAL A 4 11.79 -64.42 6.80
N GLY A 5 11.27 -63.44 6.04
CA GLY A 5 9.84 -63.34 5.70
C GLY A 5 8.97 -62.58 6.71
N LYS A 6 9.51 -62.10 7.83
CA LYS A 6 8.78 -61.23 8.77
C LYS A 6 9.24 -59.77 8.64
N PRO A 7 8.32 -58.80 8.76
CA PRO A 7 8.69 -57.38 8.79
C PRO A 7 9.48 -57.06 10.07
N LEU A 8 10.23 -55.95 10.02
CA LEU A 8 11.01 -55.47 11.17
C LEU A 8 10.06 -55.17 12.34
N ARG A 9 10.36 -55.74 13.51
CA ARG A 9 9.56 -55.52 14.72
C ARG A 9 9.78 -54.10 15.22
N ASN A 10 8.69 -53.36 15.42
CA ASN A 10 8.69 -52.04 16.03
C ASN A 10 8.04 -52.12 17.42
N CYS A 11 8.63 -51.49 18.45
CA CYS A 11 8.24 -51.68 19.86
C CYS A 11 7.00 -50.85 20.27
N TYR A 12 6.16 -50.43 19.34
CA TYR A 12 4.94 -49.68 19.66
C TYR A 12 3.82 -50.64 20.06
N SER A 13 3.09 -50.28 21.12
CA SER A 13 1.85 -50.95 21.48
C SER A 13 0.79 -50.63 20.42
N LEU A 14 0.51 -51.59 19.55
CA LEU A 14 -0.50 -51.46 18.52
C LEU A 14 -1.89 -51.75 19.12
N PRO A 15 -2.94 -51.07 18.64
CA PRO A 15 -4.31 -51.43 19.00
C PRO A 15 -4.63 -52.87 18.55
N GLY A 16 -5.61 -53.48 19.23
CA GLY A 16 -5.99 -54.89 19.04
C GLY A 16 -6.42 -55.25 17.62
N LEU A 17 -6.63 -56.54 17.38
CA LEU A 17 -6.90 -57.09 16.04
C LEU A 17 -8.15 -56.47 15.37
N ASP A 18 -9.12 -56.00 16.16
CA ASP A 18 -10.37 -55.41 15.70
C ASP A 18 -10.23 -53.94 15.25
N PHE A 19 -9.04 -53.35 15.37
CA PHE A 19 -8.79 -51.98 14.95
C PHE A 19 -8.50 -51.89 13.46
N THR A 20 -9.37 -51.20 12.73
CA THR A 20 -9.15 -50.85 11.34
C THR A 20 -8.28 -49.60 11.23
N TYR A 21 -7.06 -49.77 10.72
CA TYR A 21 -6.17 -48.66 10.40
C TYR A 21 -6.70 -47.84 9.22
N GLY A 22 -6.46 -46.53 9.26
CA GLY A 22 -6.87 -45.59 8.22
C GLY A 22 -7.84 -44.53 8.71
N MET A 23 -8.11 -43.53 7.86
CA MET A 23 -9.04 -42.45 8.18
C MET A 23 -10.47 -42.87 7.82
N TYR A 24 -11.31 -43.12 8.82
CA TYR A 24 -12.73 -43.35 8.60
C TYR A 24 -13.45 -42.02 8.32
N VAL A 25 -13.87 -41.81 7.08
CA VAL A 25 -14.67 -40.65 6.68
C VAL A 25 -16.15 -41.02 6.79
N HIS A 26 -16.73 -40.75 7.97
CA HIS A 26 -18.15 -40.94 8.18
C HIS A 26 -18.96 -39.91 7.36
N LYS A 27 -19.58 -40.35 6.26
CA LYS A 27 -20.46 -39.51 5.44
C LYS A 27 -21.87 -39.56 6.01
N ARG A 28 -22.41 -38.41 6.40
CA ARG A 28 -23.82 -38.23 6.84
C ARG A 28 -24.60 -37.42 5.82
N ASP A 29 -24.31 -37.65 4.54
CA ASP A 29 -24.78 -36.81 3.45
C ASP A 29 -26.07 -37.35 2.81
N GLY A 30 -26.74 -38.32 3.44
CA GLY A 30 -28.00 -38.88 2.94
C GLY A 30 -27.93 -39.72 1.67
N GLY A 31 -26.80 -39.65 0.95
CA GLY A 31 -26.60 -40.33 -0.33
C GLY A 31 -27.34 -39.65 -1.48
N VAL A 32 -27.43 -40.35 -2.61
CA VAL A 32 -27.93 -39.79 -3.88
C VAL A 32 -29.42 -39.44 -3.81
N ALA A 33 -30.22 -40.23 -3.10
CA ALA A 33 -31.66 -40.02 -3.01
C ALA A 33 -32.02 -38.71 -2.29
N GLU A 34 -31.30 -38.38 -1.20
CA GLU A 34 -31.48 -37.09 -0.53
C GLU A 34 -31.00 -35.93 -1.40
N ALA A 35 -29.88 -36.08 -2.11
CA ALA A 35 -29.36 -35.04 -3.00
C ALA A 35 -30.30 -34.68 -4.16
N ILE A 36 -31.04 -35.65 -4.71
CA ILE A 36 -31.97 -35.43 -5.82
C ILE A 36 -33.36 -35.01 -5.33
N GLY A 37 -33.89 -35.69 -4.31
CA GLY A 37 -35.28 -35.52 -3.90
C GLY A 37 -35.53 -34.41 -2.89
N HIS A 38 -34.51 -34.01 -2.13
CA HIS A 38 -34.66 -33.14 -0.98
C HIS A 38 -33.52 -32.12 -0.87
N TRP A 39 -33.38 -31.27 -1.90
CA TRP A 39 -32.32 -30.26 -1.98
C TRP A 39 -32.27 -29.30 -0.77
N ASP A 40 -33.38 -29.13 -0.05
CA ASP A 40 -33.52 -28.28 1.14
C ASP A 40 -33.39 -29.01 2.48
N SER A 41 -33.34 -30.36 2.52
CA SER A 41 -33.33 -31.10 3.79
C SER A 41 -31.96 -31.11 4.47
N VAL A 42 -30.89 -31.15 3.68
CA VAL A 42 -29.52 -31.10 4.18
C VAL A 42 -29.17 -29.66 4.48
N LYS A 43 -29.42 -29.24 5.73
CA LYS A 43 -28.86 -27.98 6.22
C LYS A 43 -27.34 -28.10 6.09
N PRO A 44 -26.67 -27.20 5.34
CA PRO A 44 -25.22 -27.24 5.26
C PRO A 44 -24.72 -27.30 6.68
N ARG A 45 -23.88 -28.31 6.98
CA ARG A 45 -23.17 -28.33 8.26
C ARG A 45 -22.61 -26.93 8.36
N LYS A 46 -23.10 -26.14 9.32
CA LYS A 46 -22.46 -24.89 9.69
C LYS A 46 -21.06 -25.36 10.02
N THR A 47 -20.16 -25.32 9.04
CA THR A 47 -18.73 -25.34 9.27
C THR A 47 -18.64 -24.17 10.19
N ARG A 48 -18.64 -24.47 11.51
CA ARG A 48 -18.58 -23.51 12.61
C ARG A 48 -17.78 -22.40 12.02
N ASN A 49 -18.41 -21.23 11.79
CA ASN A 49 -17.76 -20.11 11.15
C ASN A 49 -16.34 -20.17 11.67
N LYS A 50 -15.40 -20.67 10.87
CA LYS A 50 -14.01 -20.37 11.13
C LYS A 50 -14.12 -18.94 10.72
N GLU A 51 -14.53 -18.07 11.66
CA GLU A 51 -14.49 -16.63 11.54
C GLU A 51 -13.21 -16.45 10.81
N LYS A 52 -13.29 -16.11 9.51
CA LYS A 52 -12.14 -16.24 8.62
C LYS A 52 -11.06 -15.50 9.37
N ILE A 53 -10.08 -16.22 9.92
CA ILE A 53 -9.18 -15.60 10.88
C ILE A 53 -8.37 -14.70 9.99
N MET A 54 -8.78 -13.43 9.95
CA MET A 54 -8.24 -12.48 9.03
C MET A 54 -6.75 -12.44 9.33
N PRO A 55 -5.89 -12.47 8.29
CA PRO A 55 -4.47 -12.38 8.51
C PRO A 55 -4.17 -11.10 9.30
N ARG A 56 -3.16 -11.15 10.16
CA ARG A 56 -2.72 -9.96 10.91
C ARG A 56 -2.16 -8.92 9.96
N ASP A 57 -2.45 -7.66 10.23
CA ASP A 57 -1.88 -6.55 9.47
C ASP A 57 -0.57 -6.11 10.13
N PHE A 58 0.52 -6.79 9.75
CA PHE A 58 1.84 -6.52 10.31
C PHE A 58 2.35 -5.11 9.97
N LEU A 59 1.93 -4.49 8.88
CA LEU A 59 2.41 -3.15 8.51
C LEU A 59 1.91 -2.10 9.50
N THR A 60 0.62 -2.12 9.82
CA THR A 60 0.04 -1.19 10.79
C THR A 60 0.49 -1.50 12.21
N MET A 61 0.59 -2.79 12.56
CA MET A 61 1.11 -3.22 13.86
C MET A 61 2.57 -2.82 14.06
N ASN A 62 3.43 -2.99 13.05
CA ASN A 62 4.85 -2.63 13.14
C ASN A 62 5.03 -1.13 13.28
N ARG A 63 4.26 -0.34 12.52
CA ARG A 63 4.28 1.12 12.65
C ARG A 63 3.88 1.55 14.05
N GLY A 64 2.78 1.02 14.58
CA GLY A 64 2.33 1.34 15.94
C GLY A 64 3.31 0.86 17.03
N ALA A 65 4.00 -0.26 16.81
CA ALA A 65 5.02 -0.75 17.73
C ALA A 65 6.22 0.20 17.79
N VAL A 66 6.65 0.73 16.63
CA VAL A 66 7.70 1.75 16.56
C VAL A 66 7.25 3.05 17.22
N ASP A 67 6.02 3.49 16.96
CA ASP A 67 5.45 4.70 17.58
C ASP A 67 5.32 4.54 19.11
N ALA A 68 5.10 3.31 19.60
CA ALA A 68 5.09 2.96 21.02
C ALA A 68 6.49 2.75 21.64
N GLY A 69 7.55 2.90 20.85
CA GLY A 69 8.94 2.77 21.33
C GLY A 69 9.44 1.33 21.49
N CYS A 70 8.79 0.34 20.87
CA CYS A 70 9.32 -1.03 20.84
C CYS A 70 10.60 -1.07 19.98
N THR A 71 11.68 -1.56 20.57
CA THR A 71 13.00 -1.65 19.93
C THR A 71 13.49 -3.10 19.79
N THR A 72 13.04 -3.99 20.69
CA THR A 72 13.48 -5.39 20.74
C THR A 72 12.43 -6.35 20.19
N ALA A 73 12.84 -7.44 19.52
CA ALA A 73 11.92 -8.45 18.97
C ALA A 73 10.94 -9.04 20.01
N ARG A 74 11.37 -9.15 21.28
CA ARG A 74 10.51 -9.57 22.39
C ARG A 74 9.39 -8.57 22.68
N GLU A 75 9.69 -7.28 22.62
CA GLU A 75 8.72 -6.19 22.82
C GLU A 75 7.72 -6.17 21.67
N PHE A 76 8.18 -6.31 20.42
CA PHE A 76 7.30 -6.52 19.27
C PHE A 76 6.38 -7.73 19.47
N GLY A 77 6.91 -8.85 19.97
CA GLY A 77 6.10 -10.05 20.28
C GLY A 77 5.03 -9.81 21.34
N LEU A 78 5.30 -8.96 22.34
CA LEU A 78 4.32 -8.55 23.35
C LEU A 78 3.31 -7.56 22.76
N TYR A 79 3.78 -6.60 21.97
CA TYR A 79 2.95 -5.63 21.26
C TYR A 79 1.95 -6.33 20.33
N TYR A 80 2.38 -7.35 19.58
CA TYR A 80 1.48 -8.10 18.69
C TYR A 80 0.42 -8.93 19.42
N LYS A 81 0.67 -9.29 20.69
CA LYS A 81 -0.33 -9.97 21.53
C LYS A 81 -1.33 -8.97 22.11
N PHE A 82 -0.86 -7.76 22.43
CA PHE A 82 -1.69 -6.70 23.00
C PHE A 82 -2.54 -5.98 21.93
N MET A 83 -1.95 -5.65 20.78
CA MET A 83 -2.59 -4.97 19.65
C MET A 83 -2.83 -5.94 18.49
N ASP A 84 -3.95 -6.67 18.52
CA ASP A 84 -4.30 -7.63 17.46
C ASP A 84 -5.08 -6.96 16.31
N ILE A 85 -4.37 -6.28 15.41
CA ILE A 85 -4.95 -5.63 14.22
C ILE A 85 -5.02 -6.65 13.08
N ARG A 86 -6.21 -6.86 12.51
CA ARG A 86 -6.44 -7.77 11.39
C ARG A 86 -6.69 -7.03 10.09
N CYS A 87 -6.27 -7.63 8.98
CA CYS A 87 -6.60 -7.13 7.65
C CYS A 87 -8.11 -7.05 7.49
N LYS A 88 -8.59 -5.98 6.84
CA LYS A 88 -10.00 -5.87 6.48
C LYS A 88 -10.29 -6.88 5.37
N ASP A 89 -11.45 -7.53 5.43
CA ASP A 89 -11.97 -8.29 4.31
C ASP A 89 -12.03 -7.37 3.07
N GLU A 90 -11.19 -7.63 2.07
CA GLU A 90 -11.19 -6.89 0.80
C GLU A 90 -12.57 -6.97 0.12
N ASN A 91 -13.34 -8.02 0.41
CA ASN A 91 -14.71 -8.19 -0.04
C ASN A 91 -15.71 -7.18 0.54
N ARG A 92 -15.35 -6.40 1.57
CA ARG A 92 -16.21 -5.31 2.06
C ARG A 92 -16.25 -4.12 1.09
N PHE A 93 -15.21 -3.90 0.28
CA PHE A 93 -15.24 -2.85 -0.75
C PHE A 93 -16.27 -3.16 -1.84
N LEU A 94 -16.50 -4.45 -2.11
CA LEU A 94 -17.58 -4.91 -2.99
C LEU A 94 -18.97 -4.74 -2.36
N THR A 95 -19.10 -4.62 -1.04
CA THR A 95 -20.40 -4.41 -0.40
C THR A 95 -20.71 -2.92 -0.21
N GLY A 96 -19.69 -2.08 0.04
CA GLY A 96 -19.86 -0.64 0.27
C GLY A 96 -20.19 0.17 -0.99
N TRP A 97 -19.61 -0.19 -2.15
CA TRP A 97 -19.88 0.52 -3.41
C TRP A 97 -21.27 0.20 -4.00
N VAL A 98 -21.90 -0.90 -3.57
CA VAL A 98 -23.22 -1.32 -4.06
C VAL A 98 -24.36 -0.46 -3.47
N SER A 99 -24.06 0.44 -2.54
CA SER A 99 -25.05 1.17 -1.74
C SER A 99 -25.90 2.22 -2.50
N LYS A 100 -25.81 2.33 -3.83
CA LYS A 100 -26.60 3.29 -4.62
C LYS A 100 -26.95 2.77 -6.01
N ILE A 101 -27.39 1.53 -6.11
CA ILE A 101 -27.99 1.04 -7.37
C ILE A 101 -29.47 1.47 -7.36
N PRO A 102 -29.92 2.31 -8.31
CA PRO A 102 -31.34 2.63 -8.44
C PRO A 102 -32.16 1.34 -8.62
N ALA A 103 -33.37 1.30 -8.06
CA ALA A 103 -34.24 0.12 -8.19
C ALA A 103 -34.56 -0.25 -9.65
N ASP A 104 -34.48 0.72 -10.56
CA ASP A 104 -34.73 0.58 -12.00
C ASP A 104 -33.44 0.28 -12.82
N MET A 105 -32.34 -0.06 -12.16
CA MET A 105 -31.09 -0.35 -12.87
C MET A 105 -31.05 -1.80 -13.34
N THR A 106 -30.99 -2.00 -14.66
CA THR A 106 -30.75 -3.31 -15.27
C THR A 106 -29.27 -3.67 -15.20
N PHE A 107 -28.96 -4.86 -14.65
CA PHE A 107 -27.61 -5.41 -14.65
C PHE A 107 -27.22 -5.95 -16.03
N GLY A 108 -25.94 -5.84 -16.38
CA GLY A 108 -25.39 -6.33 -17.63
C GLY A 108 -24.78 -5.22 -18.49
N ARG A 109 -24.25 -5.60 -19.65
CA ARG A 109 -23.66 -4.64 -20.60
C ARG A 109 -24.72 -4.27 -21.64
N PRO A 110 -25.10 -2.98 -21.78
CA PRO A 110 -26.05 -2.58 -22.82
C PRO A 110 -25.48 -2.90 -24.20
N ALA A 111 -26.37 -3.08 -25.17
CA ALA A 111 -25.97 -3.23 -26.56
C ALA A 111 -25.13 -2.01 -26.98
N ARG A 112 -24.00 -2.26 -27.65
CA ARG A 112 -23.16 -1.19 -28.18
C ARG A 112 -24.00 -0.37 -29.17
N PRO A 113 -24.11 0.96 -29.02
CA PRO A 113 -24.82 1.76 -30.01
C PRO A 113 -24.16 1.59 -31.37
N SER A 114 -24.97 1.50 -32.43
CA SER A 114 -24.46 1.47 -33.79
C SER A 114 -23.69 2.76 -34.09
N THR A 115 -22.65 2.67 -34.90
CA THR A 115 -21.98 3.84 -35.44
C THR A 115 -22.98 4.64 -36.29
N PRO A 116 -23.29 5.90 -35.93
CA PRO A 116 -24.23 6.71 -36.69
C PRO A 116 -23.76 6.84 -38.14
N ILE A 117 -24.63 6.51 -39.10
CA ILE A 117 -24.26 6.51 -40.52
C ILE A 117 -23.83 7.90 -41.02
N TYR A 118 -24.41 8.95 -40.44
CA TYR A 118 -24.08 10.34 -40.72
C TYR A 118 -22.59 10.64 -40.48
N ASP A 119 -22.03 10.21 -39.36
CA ASP A 119 -20.62 10.44 -39.02
C ASP A 119 -19.66 9.70 -39.97
N ILE A 120 -20.12 8.58 -40.55
CA ILE A 120 -19.37 7.81 -41.55
C ILE A 120 -19.35 8.54 -42.89
N ILE A 121 -20.53 8.98 -43.37
CA ILE A 121 -20.66 9.71 -44.64
C ILE A 121 -19.87 11.02 -44.60
N GLN A 122 -19.85 11.68 -43.45
CA GLN A 122 -19.09 12.91 -43.24
C GLN A 122 -17.61 12.69 -42.93
N HIS A 123 -17.14 11.44 -42.90
CA HIS A 123 -15.76 11.09 -42.57
C HIS A 123 -15.26 11.65 -41.21
N ARG A 124 -16.15 11.89 -40.25
CA ARG A 124 -15.76 12.48 -38.94
C ARG A 124 -14.77 11.61 -38.17
N TYR A 125 -14.87 10.29 -38.31
CA TYR A 125 -13.90 9.36 -37.72
C TYR A 125 -12.50 9.48 -38.33
N LYS A 126 -12.39 9.79 -39.63
CA LYS A 126 -11.11 10.09 -40.28
C LYS A 126 -10.51 11.36 -39.70
N GLU A 127 -11.32 12.41 -39.56
CA GLU A 127 -10.87 13.69 -38.98
C GLU A 127 -10.41 13.53 -37.53
N MET A 128 -11.21 12.86 -36.69
CA MET A 128 -10.83 12.55 -35.31
C MET A 128 -9.53 11.73 -35.22
N TRP A 129 -9.34 10.79 -36.14
CA TRP A 129 -8.10 10.00 -36.18
C TRP A 129 -6.90 10.87 -36.57
N MET A 130 -7.04 11.73 -37.58
CA MET A 130 -6.00 12.67 -38.00
C MET A 130 -5.64 13.64 -36.88
N GLU A 131 -6.62 14.14 -36.14
CA GLU A 131 -6.39 15.02 -34.98
C GLU A 131 -5.65 14.29 -33.87
N ARG A 132 -6.04 13.05 -33.55
CA ARG A 132 -5.31 12.21 -32.59
C ARG A 132 -3.86 11.97 -33.03
N GLN A 133 -3.61 11.72 -34.32
CA GLN A 133 -2.23 11.58 -34.81
C GLN A 133 -1.45 12.88 -34.66
N ARG A 134 -2.02 14.03 -35.05
CA ARG A 134 -1.38 15.35 -34.87
C ARG A 134 -1.07 15.62 -33.40
N ALA A 135 -2.00 15.34 -32.49
CA ALA A 135 -1.80 15.50 -31.05
C ALA A 135 -0.66 14.60 -30.55
N ARG A 136 -0.63 13.33 -30.98
CA ARG A 136 0.45 12.38 -30.65
C ARG A 136 1.81 12.87 -31.14
N THR A 137 1.88 13.36 -32.37
CA THR A 137 3.12 13.93 -32.93
C THR A 137 3.57 15.16 -32.14
N LYS A 138 2.65 16.05 -31.76
CA LYS A 138 2.97 17.22 -30.91
C LYS A 138 3.56 16.79 -29.56
N LEU A 139 2.96 15.81 -28.89
CA LEU A 139 3.47 15.27 -27.62
C LEU A 139 4.87 14.67 -27.79
N GLN A 140 5.10 13.88 -28.83
CA GLN A 140 6.42 13.31 -29.13
C GLN A 140 7.47 14.38 -29.40
N ILE A 141 7.13 15.45 -30.12
CA ILE A 141 8.04 16.58 -30.35
C ILE A 141 8.39 17.27 -29.02
N ILE A 142 7.41 17.47 -28.13
CA ILE A 142 7.65 18.07 -26.81
C ILE A 142 8.55 17.19 -25.95
N GLU A 143 8.31 15.87 -25.92
CA GLU A 143 9.16 14.92 -25.19
C GLU A 143 10.59 14.90 -25.72
N LYS A 144 10.76 14.85 -27.05
CA LYS A 144 12.10 14.94 -27.66
C LYS A 144 12.78 16.26 -27.32
N LYS A 145 12.09 17.39 -27.42
CA LYS A 145 12.62 18.70 -27.00
C LYS A 145 13.02 18.74 -25.52
N LYS A 146 12.28 18.06 -24.63
CA LYS A 146 12.64 17.95 -23.20
C LYS A 146 13.88 17.07 -22.98
N LEU A 147 14.10 16.07 -23.81
CA LEU A 147 15.29 15.20 -23.76
C LEU A 147 16.53 15.92 -24.30
N ASP A 148 16.36 16.64 -25.42
CA ASP A 148 17.40 17.46 -26.05
C ASP A 148 17.74 18.71 -25.21
N GLN A 149 16.87 19.09 -24.27
CA GLN A 149 17.16 20.11 -23.28
C GLN A 149 18.21 19.57 -22.30
N VAL A 150 19.48 19.74 -22.65
CA VAL A 150 20.63 19.48 -21.77
C VAL A 150 20.41 20.26 -20.48
N ARG A 151 19.97 19.56 -19.43
CA ARG A 151 19.85 20.16 -18.10
C ARG A 151 21.24 20.48 -17.62
N GLY A 152 21.56 21.77 -17.56
CA GLY A 152 22.79 22.23 -16.96
C GLY A 152 22.94 21.70 -15.53
N ASN A 153 24.17 21.43 -15.12
CA ASN A 153 24.48 21.01 -13.75
C ASN A 153 24.08 22.11 -12.75
N ARG A 154 23.96 21.75 -11.46
CA ARG A 154 23.59 22.69 -10.38
C ARG A 154 24.43 23.98 -10.42
N THR A 155 25.69 23.90 -10.82
CA THR A 155 26.61 25.04 -10.97
C THR A 155 26.18 26.04 -12.05
N THR A 156 25.75 25.58 -13.24
CA THR A 156 25.28 26.48 -14.30
C THR A 156 23.95 27.13 -13.92
N TYR A 157 23.07 26.37 -13.26
CA TYR A 157 21.82 26.91 -12.71
C TYR A 157 22.05 27.99 -11.66
N LEU A 158 22.98 27.80 -10.71
CA LEU A 158 23.31 28.80 -9.69
C LEU A 158 24.02 30.03 -10.26
N ARG A 159 24.67 29.91 -11.43
CA ARG A 159 25.28 31.04 -12.14
C ARG A 159 24.25 31.92 -12.82
N THR A 160 23.19 31.35 -13.39
CA THR A 160 22.08 32.09 -14.01
C THR A 160 21.06 32.57 -12.98
N HIS A 161 20.76 31.74 -11.98
CA HIS A 161 19.82 32.03 -10.89
C HIS A 161 20.58 32.11 -9.56
N LYS A 162 21.22 33.27 -9.33
CA LYS A 162 21.87 33.55 -8.05
C LYS A 162 20.80 33.67 -6.96
N PRO A 163 20.86 32.90 -5.87
CA PRO A 163 19.95 33.11 -4.74
C PRO A 163 20.17 34.50 -4.16
N PRO A 164 19.13 35.13 -3.60
CA PRO A 164 19.31 36.40 -2.89
C PRO A 164 20.32 36.22 -1.75
N PRO A 165 21.16 37.24 -1.47
CA PRO A 165 22.08 37.19 -0.35
C PRO A 165 21.27 36.98 0.92
N LYS A 166 21.56 35.89 1.64
CA LYS A 166 20.99 35.68 2.96
C LYS A 166 21.72 36.60 3.92
N GLU A 167 20.98 37.32 4.74
CA GLU A 167 21.56 37.98 5.90
C GLU A 167 22.12 36.90 6.82
N GLU A 168 23.44 36.80 6.87
CA GLU A 168 24.13 35.84 7.72
C GLU A 168 23.99 36.31 9.16
N SER A 169 23.01 35.75 9.87
CA SER A 169 22.95 35.86 11.33
C SER A 169 24.06 34.98 11.90
N PHE A 170 25.23 35.56 12.17
CA PHE A 170 26.26 34.89 12.94
C PHE A 170 25.67 34.47 14.29
N TRP A 171 25.87 33.21 14.68
CA TRP A 171 25.32 32.70 15.93
C TRP A 171 25.94 33.47 17.10
N HIS A 172 25.12 34.27 17.80
CA HIS A 172 25.52 34.97 19.01
C HIS A 172 24.68 34.47 20.21
N PRO A 173 25.31 34.14 21.35
CA PRO A 173 24.57 33.75 22.55
C PRO A 173 23.79 34.96 23.12
N ALA A 174 22.50 34.78 23.45
CA ALA A 174 21.61 35.84 23.97
C ALA A 174 22.13 36.55 25.23
N ARG A 175 22.98 35.89 26.03
CA ARG A 175 23.61 36.47 27.22
C ARG A 175 24.59 37.61 26.91
N PHE A 176 25.10 37.70 25.68
CA PHE A 176 26.04 38.75 25.26
C PHE A 176 25.33 39.93 24.57
N GLU A 177 24.03 39.85 24.36
CA GLU A 177 23.24 40.92 23.71
C GLU A 177 22.92 42.07 24.67
N LYS A 178 22.92 41.80 25.99
CA LYS A 178 22.61 42.76 27.06
C LYS A 178 23.83 43.35 27.75
N VAL A 179 25.03 42.93 27.37
CA VAL A 179 26.27 43.31 28.07
C VAL A 179 27.00 44.33 27.22
N GLU A 180 27.19 45.54 27.78
CA GLU A 180 28.01 46.55 27.12
C GLU A 180 29.47 46.12 27.03
N PRO A 181 30.20 46.50 25.97
CA PRO A 181 31.61 46.19 25.83
C PRO A 181 32.39 46.71 27.04
N HIS A 182 33.00 45.78 27.79
CA HIS A 182 33.76 46.14 28.99
C HIS A 182 35.12 46.79 28.69
N LEU A 183 35.57 46.69 27.44
CA LEU A 183 36.83 47.25 26.95
C LEU A 183 36.53 48.36 25.94
N SER A 184 36.88 49.60 26.28
CA SER A 184 36.95 50.69 25.31
C SER A 184 38.31 50.66 24.62
N THR A 185 38.38 50.01 23.47
CA THR A 185 39.60 49.95 22.65
C THR A 185 39.81 51.21 21.80
N PHE A 186 38.83 52.11 21.75
CA PHE A 186 38.90 53.35 20.99
C PHE A 186 39.35 54.52 21.88
N PRO A 187 40.22 55.41 21.38
CA PRO A 187 40.65 56.60 22.12
C PRO A 187 39.50 57.56 22.43
N ASP A 188 38.59 57.77 21.46
CA ASP A 188 37.48 58.73 21.54
C ASP A 188 36.14 58.11 21.06
N THR A 189 35.01 58.60 21.60
CA THR A 189 33.67 58.12 21.23
C THR A 189 33.35 58.33 19.75
N GLU A 190 33.79 59.44 19.17
CA GLU A 190 33.59 59.75 17.74
C GLU A 190 34.30 58.76 16.82
N THR A 191 35.49 58.28 17.23
CA THR A 191 36.25 57.28 16.47
C THR A 191 35.58 55.90 16.49
N ARG A 192 34.87 55.58 17.58
CA ARG A 192 34.09 54.35 17.72
C ARG A 192 32.86 54.35 16.81
N GLU A 193 32.11 55.45 16.77
CA GLU A 193 30.92 55.56 15.91
C GLU A 193 31.29 55.47 14.43
N LYS A 194 32.38 56.13 14.04
CA LYS A 194 32.91 56.08 12.66
C LYS A 194 33.33 54.67 12.23
N ALA A 195 33.82 53.84 13.16
CA ALA A 195 34.20 52.46 12.88
C ALA A 195 33.00 51.51 12.78
N LEU A 196 31.90 51.77 13.50
CA LEU A 196 30.66 50.97 13.44
C LEU A 196 29.79 51.30 12.21
N SER A 197 29.94 52.50 11.65
CA SER A 197 29.21 52.94 10.45
C SER A 197 29.82 52.51 9.13
N ALA A 198 31.01 51.89 9.15
CA ALA A 198 31.76 51.46 7.96
C ALA A 198 31.46 50.00 7.60
#